data_AF-V5FRQ6-F1
#
_entry.id   AF-V5FRQ6-F1
#
_cell.length_a   1.000
_cell.length_b   1.000
_cell.length_c   1.000
_cell.angle_alpha   90.00
_cell.angle_beta   90.00
_cell.angle_gamma   90.00
#
_symmetry.space_group_name_H-M   'P 1'
#
loop_
_entity.id
_entity.type
_entity.pdbx_description
1 polymer ?
#
loop_
_entity_poly.entity_id
_entity_poly.type
_entity_poly.pdbx_seq_one_letter_code
_entity_poly.pdbx_strand_id
1 'polypeptide(L)'
;VLEQRIPFLVSSILDFRHHLPSGDPMKIVSEMTSAAGLPCKVDPTLISALKLQKPETDGENEHLLVCLLMVFVAVSIPKLAKSEQSFYRASLEGHTNNIHCMALAVNNIFGALFTICGQGDIEDR
;
A
#
# COMPACT_ATOMS: atom_id res chain seq x y z
N VAL A 1 19.55 9.20 4.51
CA VAL A 1 20.86 8.91 3.86
C VAL A 1 20.97 9.57 2.49
N LEU A 2 20.04 9.32 1.57
CA LEU A 2 20.09 9.88 0.21
C LEU A 2 20.05 11.41 0.19
N GLU A 3 19.19 12.04 1.00
CA GLU A 3 19.16 13.50 1.17
C GLU A 3 20.52 14.10 1.54
N GLN A 4 21.34 13.39 2.33
CA GLN A 4 22.66 13.86 2.74
C GLN A 4 23.74 13.62 1.68
N ARG A 5 23.58 12.59 0.84
CA ARG A 5 24.62 12.14 -0.11
C ARG A 5 24.42 12.70 -1.52
N ILE A 6 23.16 12.84 -1.94
CA ILE A 6 22.75 13.28 -3.28
C ILE A 6 21.60 14.30 -3.19
N PRO A 7 21.76 15.40 -2.41
CA PRO A 7 20.68 16.35 -2.12
C PRO A 7 20.03 16.95 -3.39
N PHE A 8 20.84 17.29 -4.39
CA PHE A 8 20.34 17.88 -5.64
C PHE A 8 19.46 16.90 -6.42
N LEU A 9 19.86 15.62 -6.49
CA LEU A 9 19.07 14.60 -7.16
C LEU A 9 17.75 14.33 -6.43
N VAL A 10 17.80 14.22 -5.10
CA VAL A 10 16.58 14.06 -4.27
C VAL A 10 15.64 15.25 -4.43
N SER A 11 16.19 16.48 -4.45
CA SER A 11 15.39 17.69 -4.70
C SER A 11 14.71 17.67 -6.06
N SER A 12 15.39 17.23 -7.12
CA SER A 12 14.77 17.08 -8.44
C SER A 12 13.67 16.03 -8.44
N ILE A 13 13.88 14.87 -7.79
CA ILE A 13 12.88 13.81 -7.68
C ILE A 13 11.63 14.31 -6.93
N LEU A 14 11.82 15.07 -5.84
CA LEU A 14 10.72 15.71 -5.11
C LEU A 14 9.94 16.70 -5.98
N ASP A 15 10.64 17.49 -6.78
CA ASP A 15 10.00 18.45 -7.69
C ASP A 15 9.16 17.73 -8.75
N PHE A 16 9.69 16.68 -9.38
CA PHE A 16 8.95 15.85 -10.34
C PHE A 16 7.70 15.23 -9.72
N ARG A 17 7.80 14.77 -8.46
CA ARG A 17 6.67 14.17 -7.74
C ARG A 17 5.54 15.19 -7.51
N HIS A 18 5.86 16.43 -7.12
CA HIS A 18 4.86 17.44 -6.79
C HIS A 18 4.15 18.00 -8.02
N HIS A 19 4.86 18.12 -9.15
CA HIS A 19 4.36 18.79 -10.35
C HIS A 19 3.86 17.82 -11.43
N LEU A 20 3.42 16.64 -11.02
CA LEU A 20 3.01 15.60 -11.94
C LEU A 20 1.68 15.97 -12.64
N PRO A 21 1.65 16.16 -13.97
CA PRO A 21 0.43 16.51 -14.67
C PRO A 21 -0.50 15.29 -14.73
N SER A 22 -1.66 15.40 -14.07
CA SER A 22 -2.82 14.50 -14.16
C SER A 22 -2.53 12.99 -14.26
N GLY A 23 -2.23 12.37 -13.11
CA GLY A 23 -2.02 10.93 -12.97
C GLY A 23 -0.66 10.49 -13.51
N ASP A 24 0.04 9.58 -12.82
CA ASP A 24 1.32 9.01 -13.28
C ASP A 24 1.04 7.95 -14.36
N PRO A 25 1.00 8.30 -15.66
CA PRO A 25 0.41 7.44 -16.68
C PRO A 25 1.27 6.22 -16.95
N MET A 26 2.57 6.32 -16.64
CA MET A 26 3.55 5.27 -16.84
C MET A 26 4.03 4.64 -15.52
N LYS A 27 3.56 5.09 -14.35
CA LYS A 27 4.04 4.67 -13.02
C LYS A 27 5.54 4.94 -12.77
N ILE A 28 6.20 5.66 -13.67
CA ILE A 28 7.66 5.87 -13.66
C ILE A 28 8.07 6.77 -12.50
N VAL A 29 7.28 7.81 -12.22
CA VAL A 29 7.65 8.73 -11.14
C VAL A 29 7.41 8.07 -9.78
N SER A 30 6.40 7.23 -9.66
CA SER A 30 6.15 6.42 -8.46
C SER A 30 7.32 5.45 -8.19
N GLU A 31 7.85 4.79 -9.23
CA GLU A 31 9.04 3.93 -9.13
C GLU A 31 10.28 4.73 -8.74
N MET A 32 10.54 5.86 -9.40
CA MET A 32 11.67 6.75 -9.09
C MET A 32 11.60 7.28 -7.66
N THR A 33 10.42 7.69 -7.21
CA THR A 33 10.17 8.19 -5.85
C THR A 33 10.43 7.09 -4.82
N SER A 34 9.91 5.88 -5.06
CA SER A 34 10.13 4.72 -4.17
C SER A 34 11.61 4.33 -4.10
N ALA A 35 12.32 4.32 -5.23
CA ALA A 35 13.76 4.05 -5.29
C ALA A 35 14.62 5.09 -4.53
N ALA A 36 14.14 6.33 -4.45
CA ALA A 36 14.75 7.39 -3.64
C ALA A 36 14.38 7.31 -2.14
N GLY A 37 13.65 6.27 -1.71
CA GLY A 37 13.19 6.10 -0.33
C GLY A 37 12.11 7.10 0.08
N LEU A 38 11.47 7.76 -0.89
CA LEU A 38 10.39 8.70 -0.65
C LEU A 38 9.05 7.96 -0.61
N PRO A 39 8.11 8.36 0.25
CA PRO A 39 6.83 7.66 0.40
C PRO A 39 5.95 7.82 -0.84
N CYS A 40 5.39 6.73 -1.36
CA CYS A 40 4.43 6.73 -2.47
C CYS A 40 3.00 6.48 -1.97
N LYS A 41 1.98 7.03 -2.66
CA LYS A 41 0.55 6.75 -2.32
C LYS A 41 0.25 5.26 -2.48
N VAL A 42 0.80 4.64 -3.53
CA VAL A 42 0.73 3.20 -3.77
C VAL A 42 2.14 2.72 -4.11
N ASP A 43 2.58 1.62 -3.49
CA ASP A 43 3.92 1.08 -3.70
C ASP A 43 4.01 0.34 -5.05
N PRO A 44 4.83 0.82 -6.00
CA PRO A 44 5.00 0.18 -7.31
C PRO A 44 5.68 -1.20 -7.21
N THR A 45 6.54 -1.42 -6.21
CA THR A 45 7.19 -2.72 -5.98
C THR A 45 6.17 -3.75 -5.54
N LEU A 46 5.27 -3.37 -4.62
CA LEU A 46 4.17 -4.23 -4.18
C LEU A 46 3.23 -4.56 -5.34
N ILE A 47 2.87 -3.57 -6.17
CA ILE A 47 2.07 -3.81 -7.39
C ILE A 47 2.73 -4.86 -8.28
N SER A 48 4.03 -4.70 -8.57
CA SER A 48 4.76 -5.61 -9.44
C SER A 48 4.85 -7.03 -8.86
N ALA A 49 5.06 -7.14 -7.55
CA ALA A 49 5.09 -8.43 -6.85
C ALA A 49 3.72 -9.13 -6.88
N LEU A 50 2.63 -8.41 -6.63
CA LEU A 50 1.27 -8.96 -6.65
C LEU A 50 0.85 -9.39 -8.06
N LYS A 51 1.24 -8.64 -9.10
CA LYS A 51 1.01 -9.03 -10.49
C LYS A 51 1.70 -10.34 -10.85
N LEU A 52 2.91 -10.59 -10.34
CA LEU A 52 3.64 -11.85 -10.58
C LEU A 52 2.95 -13.07 -9.93
N GLN A 53 2.25 -12.85 -8.82
CA GLN A 53 1.52 -13.91 -8.11
C GLN A 53 0.13 -14.20 -8.69
N LYS A 54 -0.30 -13.44 -9.71
CA LYS A 54 -1.64 -13.56 -10.28
C LYS A 54 -1.76 -14.87 -11.09
N PRO A 55 -2.62 -15.81 -10.68
CA PRO A 55 -2.94 -16.97 -11.52
C PRO A 55 -3.72 -16.51 -12.76
N GLU A 56 -3.64 -17.27 -13.86
CA GLU A 56 -4.38 -17.00 -15.11
C GLU A 56 -5.89 -17.28 -14.98
N THR A 57 -6.53 -16.71 -13.97
CA THR A 57 -7.98 -16.78 -13.79
C THR A 57 -8.62 -15.53 -14.37
N ASP A 58 -9.78 -15.71 -14.99
CA ASP A 58 -10.50 -14.69 -15.76
C ASP A 58 -10.71 -13.39 -14.95
N GLY A 59 -10.37 -12.26 -15.57
CA GLY A 59 -10.19 -10.97 -14.88
C GLY A 59 -11.47 -10.36 -14.31
N GLU A 60 -12.65 -10.85 -14.73
CA GLU A 60 -13.95 -10.31 -14.34
C GLU A 60 -14.27 -10.46 -12.84
N ASN A 61 -13.75 -11.52 -12.19
CA ASN A 61 -14.03 -11.79 -10.77
C ASN A 61 -12.99 -11.22 -9.80
N GLU A 62 -11.87 -10.68 -10.30
CA GLU A 62 -10.75 -10.27 -9.44
C GLU A 62 -11.13 -9.08 -8.54
N HIS A 63 -11.80 -8.08 -9.08
CA HIS A 63 -12.24 -6.92 -8.30
C HIS A 63 -13.22 -7.32 -7.19
N LEU A 64 -14.17 -8.21 -7.49
CA LEU A 64 -15.09 -8.75 -6.50
C LEU A 64 -14.34 -9.51 -5.39
N LEU A 65 -13.35 -10.32 -5.74
CA LEU A 65 -12.53 -11.04 -4.76
C LEU A 65 -11.74 -10.08 -3.85
N VAL A 66 -11.18 -9.00 -4.41
CA VAL A 66 -10.50 -7.97 -3.60
C VAL A 66 -11.48 -7.27 -2.66
N CYS A 67 -12.69 -6.93 -3.13
CA CYS A 67 -13.75 -6.38 -2.28
C CYS A 67 -14.14 -7.34 -1.15
N LEU A 68 -14.35 -8.61 -1.46
CA LEU A 68 -14.70 -9.64 -0.48
C LEU A 68 -13.55 -9.88 0.52
N LEU A 69 -12.30 -9.80 0.08
CA LEU A 69 -11.13 -9.86 0.97
C LEU A 69 -11.13 -8.69 1.96
N MET A 70 -11.45 -7.47 1.51
CA MET A 70 -11.57 -6.29 2.37
C MET A 70 -12.68 -6.46 3.42
N VAL A 71 -13.85 -6.92 3.00
CA VAL A 71 -14.96 -7.26 3.90
C VAL A 71 -14.53 -8.33 4.91
N PHE A 72 -13.85 -9.38 4.45
CA PHE A 72 -13.38 -10.47 5.30
C PHE A 72 -12.40 -9.99 6.38
N VAL A 73 -11.47 -9.10 6.04
CA VAL A 73 -10.56 -8.46 6.99
C VAL A 73 -11.36 -7.64 8.00
N ALA A 74 -12.26 -6.77 7.52
CA ALA A 74 -13.05 -5.89 8.38
C ALA A 74 -13.90 -6.66 9.41
N VAL A 75 -14.62 -7.71 8.99
CA VAL A 75 -15.44 -8.52 9.90
C VAL A 75 -14.61 -9.43 10.83
N SER A 76 -13.32 -9.63 10.52
CA SER A 76 -12.42 -10.45 11.34
C SER A 76 -11.68 -9.63 12.41
N ILE A 77 -11.51 -8.32 12.25
CA ILE A 77 -10.85 -7.44 13.24
C ILE A 77 -11.44 -7.58 14.66
N PRO A 78 -12.77 -7.62 14.88
CA PRO A 78 -13.32 -7.77 16.22
C PRO A 78 -12.89 -9.06 16.94
N LYS A 79 -12.47 -10.10 16.21
CA LYS A 79 -11.95 -11.34 16.82
C LYS A 79 -10.64 -11.10 17.58
N LEU A 80 -9.86 -10.09 17.17
CA LEU A 80 -8.58 -9.75 17.82
C LEU A 80 -8.77 -9.26 19.25
N ALA A 81 -9.93 -8.67 19.59
CA ALA A 81 -10.24 -8.19 20.93
C ALA A 81 -10.29 -9.30 21.99
N LYS A 82 -10.44 -10.57 21.55
CA LYS A 82 -10.45 -11.73 22.45
C LYS A 82 -9.05 -12.22 22.83
N SER A 83 -8.00 -11.71 22.17
CA SER A 83 -6.62 -12.11 22.45
C SER A 83 -5.97 -11.16 23.45
N GLU A 84 -5.43 -11.69 24.54
CA GLU A 84 -4.68 -10.91 25.53
C GLU A 84 -3.45 -10.22 24.92
N GLN A 85 -2.88 -10.80 23.86
CA GLN A 85 -1.73 -10.22 23.15
C GLN A 85 -2.07 -8.96 22.34
N SER A 86 -3.37 -8.74 22.09
CA SER A 86 -3.91 -7.54 21.44
C SER A 86 -4.06 -6.35 22.40
N PHE A 87 -3.64 -6.48 23.65
CA PHE A 87 -3.60 -5.34 24.56
C PHE A 87 -2.50 -4.35 24.15
N TYR A 88 -2.85 -3.06 24.07
CA TYR A 88 -1.90 -2.00 23.74
C TYR A 88 -0.89 -1.78 24.86
N ARG A 89 0.40 -1.75 24.51
CA ARG A 89 1.51 -1.47 25.41
C ARG A 89 2.18 -0.17 25.00
N ALA A 90 2.12 0.83 25.89
CA ALA A 90 2.77 2.12 25.67
C ALA A 90 4.29 2.00 25.45
N SER A 91 4.95 1.03 26.11
CA SER A 91 6.39 0.79 25.93
C SER A 91 6.77 0.30 24.53
N LEU A 92 5.81 -0.21 23.76
CA LEU A 92 5.99 -0.63 22.37
C LEU A 92 5.36 0.34 21.38
N GLU A 93 4.65 1.37 21.87
CA GLU A 93 3.72 2.19 21.08
C GLU A 93 2.79 1.34 20.20
N GLY A 94 2.41 0.15 20.68
CA GLY A 94 1.76 -0.87 19.85
C GLY A 94 1.27 -2.09 20.63
N HIS A 95 1.19 -3.22 19.94
CA HIS A 95 0.61 -4.47 20.45
C HIS A 95 1.61 -5.62 20.36
N THR A 96 1.61 -6.54 21.32
CA THR A 96 2.61 -7.63 21.36
C THR A 96 2.50 -8.64 20.23
N ASN A 97 1.33 -8.78 19.63
CA ASN A 97 1.06 -9.60 18.45
C ASN A 97 1.12 -8.82 17.13
N ASN A 98 1.66 -7.60 17.14
CA ASN A 98 1.85 -6.76 15.95
C ASN A 98 0.57 -6.37 15.20
N ILE A 99 -0.62 -6.43 15.82
CA ILE A 99 -1.86 -6.02 15.12
C ILE A 99 -1.89 -4.53 14.72
N HIS A 100 -1.02 -3.69 15.31
CA HIS A 100 -0.82 -2.31 14.86
C HIS A 100 -0.26 -2.23 13.42
N CYS A 101 0.49 -3.24 12.98
CA CYS A 101 0.98 -3.35 11.60
C CYS A 101 -0.15 -3.62 10.59
N MET A 102 -1.33 -4.09 11.05
CA MET A 102 -2.47 -4.32 10.16
C MET A 102 -2.93 -3.03 9.49
N ALA A 103 -2.81 -1.87 10.14
CA ALA A 103 -3.15 -0.58 9.53
C ALA A 103 -2.32 -0.34 8.25
N LEU A 104 -1.00 -0.55 8.34
CA LEU A 104 -0.10 -0.42 7.20
C LEU A 104 -0.37 -1.48 6.14
N ALA A 105 -0.61 -2.73 6.55
CA ALA A 105 -0.89 -3.84 5.64
C ALA A 105 -2.19 -3.61 4.85
N VAL A 106 -3.28 -3.23 5.52
CA VAL A 106 -4.58 -2.93 4.89
C VAL A 106 -4.41 -1.81 3.87
N ASN A 107 -3.81 -0.68 4.26
CA ASN A 107 -3.65 0.46 3.37
C ASN A 107 -2.84 0.12 2.11
N ASN A 108 -1.70 -0.57 2.28
CA ASN A 108 -0.80 -0.85 1.15
C ASN A 108 -1.29 -2.00 0.28
N ILE A 109 -1.82 -3.08 0.86
CA ILE A 109 -2.31 -4.23 0.09
C ILE A 109 -3.54 -3.83 -0.73
N PHE A 110 -4.54 -3.19 -0.13
CA PHE A 110 -5.75 -2.79 -0.87
C PHE A 110 -5.45 -1.66 -1.86
N GLY A 111 -4.61 -0.68 -1.49
CA GLY A 111 -4.14 0.34 -2.42
C GLY A 111 -3.49 -0.28 -3.67
N ALA A 112 -2.66 -1.32 -3.52
CA ALA A 112 -2.05 -2.01 -4.65
C ALA A 112 -3.05 -2.88 -5.44
N LEU A 113 -3.89 -3.68 -4.77
CA LEU A 113 -4.85 -4.58 -5.42
C LEU A 113 -5.90 -3.81 -6.24
N PHE A 114 -6.51 -2.76 -5.67
CA PHE A 114 -7.46 -1.94 -6.41
C PHE A 114 -6.80 -1.14 -7.54
N THR A 115 -5.53 -0.73 -7.38
CA THR A 115 -4.74 -0.15 -8.47
C THR A 115 -4.49 -1.16 -9.61
N ILE A 116 -4.39 -2.46 -9.30
CA ILE A 116 -4.27 -3.52 -10.30
C ILE A 116 -5.61 -3.77 -11.01
N CYS A 117 -6.72 -3.74 -10.29
CA CYS A 117 -8.06 -3.90 -10.86
C CYS A 117 -8.48 -2.73 -11.78
N GLY A 118 -7.91 -1.54 -11.60
CA GLY A 118 -8.05 -0.43 -12.55
C GLY A 118 -9.40 0.29 -12.55
N GLN A 119 -10.27 0.06 -11.55
CA GLN A 119 -11.59 0.70 -11.47
C GLN A 119 -11.57 2.11 -10.89
N GLY A 120 -10.46 2.54 -10.28
CA GLY A 120 -10.27 3.92 -9.80
C GLY A 120 -11.10 4.27 -8.56
N ASP A 121 -11.64 3.28 -7.85
CA ASP A 121 -12.58 3.42 -6.74
C ASP A 121 -11.92 3.26 -5.36
N ILE A 122 -10.60 3.41 -5.25
CA ILE A 122 -9.82 3.13 -4.02
C ILE A 122 -10.36 3.92 -2.81
N GLU A 123 -10.75 5.19 -3.01
CA GLU A 123 -11.23 6.06 -1.92
C GLU A 123 -12.66 5.72 -1.47
N ASP A 124 -13.43 5.03 -2.33
CA ASP A 124 -14.80 4.58 -2.04
C ASP A 124 -14.85 3.19 -1.37
N ARG A 125 -13.69 2.53 -1.20
CA ARG A 125 -13.56 1.18 -0.64
C ARG A 125 -12.99 1.22 0.77
#